data_AF-A0A093X1Q5-F1
#
_entry.id   AF-A0A093X1Q5-F1
#
_cell.length_a   1.000
_cell.length_b   1.000
_cell.length_c   1.000
_cell.angle_alpha   90.00
_cell.angle_beta   90.00
_cell.angle_gamma   90.00
#
_symmetry.space_group_name_H-M   'P 1'
#
loop_
_entity.id
_entity.type
_entity.pdbx_description
1 polymer ?
#
loop_
_entity_poly.entity_id
_entity_poly.type
_entity_poly.pdbx_seq_one_letter_code
_entity_poly.pdbx_strand_id
1 'polypeptide(L)'
;TLVQNAGQSPVRVLTELRAKQAEGGSSWGIDGDTGKLVDMKEYGVWEPEAVKLQSIKTAIESACLLLRVDDICSAKAARMGGGGGGGGGEE
;
A
#
# COMPACT_ATOMS: atom_id res chain seq x y z
N THR A 1 -1.44 -10.80 0.17
CA THR A 1 -0.10 -10.43 0.67
C THR A 1 0.24 -11.18 1.94
N LEU A 2 -0.48 -11.02 3.06
CA LEU A 2 -0.15 -11.73 4.31
C LEU A 2 -0.04 -13.26 4.16
N VAL A 3 -1.02 -13.91 3.53
CA VAL A 3 -0.98 -15.36 3.25
C VAL A 3 0.24 -15.78 2.43
N GLN A 4 0.65 -14.93 1.47
CA GLN A 4 1.80 -15.21 0.61
C GLN A 4 3.10 -15.15 1.42
N ASN A 5 3.21 -14.18 2.33
CA ASN A 5 4.37 -14.05 3.22
C ASN A 5 4.48 -15.25 4.17
N ALA A 6 3.35 -15.83 4.59
CA ALA A 6 3.29 -17.05 5.39
C ALA A 6 3.54 -18.35 4.58
N GLY A 7 3.82 -18.25 3.27
CA GLY A 7 4.11 -19.40 2.41
C GLY A 7 2.91 -20.27 2.05
N GLN A 8 1.68 -19.80 2.30
CA GLN A 8 0.44 -20.54 2.03
C GLN A 8 -0.21 -20.13 0.70
N SER A 9 -1.11 -20.98 0.17
CA SER A 9 -1.86 -20.67 -1.05
C SER A 9 -2.93 -19.60 -0.80
N PRO A 10 -2.82 -18.40 -1.39
CA PRO A 10 -3.75 -17.29 -1.13
C PRO A 10 -5.18 -17.61 -1.56
N VAL A 11 -5.34 -18.33 -2.68
CA VAL A 11 -6.66 -18.63 -3.24
C VAL A 11 -7.47 -19.50 -2.27
N ARG A 12 -6.85 -20.51 -1.67
CA ARG A 12 -7.52 -21.42 -0.72
C ARG A 12 -7.88 -20.69 0.57
N VAL A 13 -6.89 -20.09 1.22
CA VAL A 13 -7.07 -19.44 2.53
C VAL A 13 -8.04 -18.27 2.44
N LEU A 14 -8.01 -17.46 1.38
CA LEU A 14 -8.96 -16.35 1.20
C LEU A 14 -10.38 -16.83 0.93
N THR A 15 -10.56 -17.95 0.22
CA THR A 15 -11.89 -18.53 -0.01
C THR A 15 -12.49 -18.99 1.31
N GLU A 16 -11.72 -19.72 2.11
CA GLU A 16 -12.14 -20.18 3.44
C GLU A 16 -12.42 -19.01 4.40
N LEU A 17 -11.57 -17.97 4.39
CA LEU A 17 -11.76 -16.76 5.20
C LEU A 17 -13.10 -16.08 4.87
N ARG A 18 -13.38 -15.88 3.57
CA ARG A 18 -14.61 -15.23 3.10
C ARG A 18 -15.85 -16.04 3.45
N ALA A 19 -15.79 -17.37 3.38
CA ALA A 19 -16.89 -18.22 3.79
C ALA A 19 -17.23 -18.02 5.28
N LYS A 20 -16.21 -18.07 6.16
CA LYS A 20 -16.42 -17.84 7.61
C LYS A 20 -16.92 -16.44 7.94
N GLN A 21 -16.42 -15.41 7.26
CA GLN A 21 -16.87 -14.05 7.46
C GLN A 21 -18.32 -13.85 6.98
N ALA A 22 -18.73 -14.52 5.89
CA ALA A 22 -20.11 -14.49 5.40
C ALA A 22 -21.11 -15.17 6.36
N GLU A 23 -20.66 -16.17 7.13
CA GLU A 23 -21.44 -16.83 8.18
C GLU A 23 -21.59 -15.99 9.47
N GLY A 24 -21.10 -14.74 9.48
CA GLY A 24 -21.15 -13.82 10.63
C GLY A 24 -19.86 -13.78 11.46
N GLY A 25 -18.82 -14.50 11.05
CA GLY A 25 -17.52 -14.54 11.71
C GLY A 25 -16.63 -13.34 11.42
N SER A 26 -17.05 -12.13 11.83
CA SER A 26 -16.29 -10.88 11.58
C SER A 26 -14.94 -10.82 12.30
N SER A 27 -14.72 -11.64 13.33
CA SER A 27 -13.47 -11.77 14.07
C SER A 27 -12.43 -12.67 13.40
N TRP A 28 -12.81 -13.45 12.38
CA TRP A 28 -11.88 -14.35 11.73
C TRP A 28 -10.86 -13.59 10.89
N GLY A 29 -9.60 -13.97 11.06
CA GLY A 29 -8.47 -13.45 10.31
C GLY A 29 -7.44 -14.54 10.00
N ILE A 30 -6.30 -14.11 9.48
CA ILE A 30 -5.17 -14.97 9.13
C ILE A 30 -4.05 -14.76 10.13
N ASP A 31 -3.55 -15.85 10.71
CA ASP A 31 -2.30 -15.88 11.47
C ASP A 31 -1.13 -15.63 10.51
N GLY A 32 -0.33 -14.60 10.80
CA GLY A 32 0.80 -14.18 9.97
C GLY A 32 1.98 -15.17 9.96
N ASP A 33 2.12 -15.99 10.99
CA ASP A 33 3.23 -16.94 11.12
C ASP A 33 2.89 -18.28 10.44
N THR A 34 1.67 -18.78 10.66
CA THR A 34 1.26 -20.09 10.14
C THR A 34 0.46 -20.02 8.84
N GLY A 35 -0.10 -18.85 8.52
CA GLY A 35 -0.98 -18.64 7.37
C GLY A 35 -2.35 -19.32 7.49
N LYS A 36 -2.72 -19.77 8.70
CA LYS A 36 -4.00 -20.43 9.00
C LYS A 36 -5.05 -19.44 9.47
N LEU A 37 -6.30 -19.87 9.43
CA LEU A 37 -7.45 -19.12 9.94
C LEU A 37 -7.54 -19.23 11.46
N VAL A 38 -7.61 -18.09 12.14
CA VAL A 38 -7.80 -18.00 13.60
C VAL A 38 -8.81 -16.91 13.94
N ASP A 39 -9.48 -17.04 15.08
CA ASP A 39 -10.30 -15.96 15.62
C ASP A 39 -9.38 -14.90 16.26
N MET A 40 -9.39 -13.68 15.72
CA MET A 40 -8.49 -12.61 16.15
C MET A 40 -8.83 -12.07 17.54
N LYS A 41 -10.08 -12.22 18.00
CA LYS A 41 -10.47 -11.82 19.36
C LYS A 41 -9.85 -12.74 20.40
N GLU A 42 -9.90 -14.05 20.16
CA GLU A 42 -9.30 -15.06 21.03
C GLU A 42 -7.77 -15.07 20.93
N TYR A 43 -7.24 -14.89 19.72
CA TYR A 43 -5.81 -14.80 19.46
C TYR A 43 -5.17 -13.52 20.04
N GLY A 44 -5.99 -12.49 20.36
CA GLY A 44 -5.55 -11.28 21.05
C GLY A 44 -4.91 -10.23 20.15
N VAL A 45 -5.11 -10.32 18.84
CA VAL A 45 -4.59 -9.34 17.87
C VAL A 45 -5.65 -8.27 17.61
N TRP A 46 -5.36 -7.06 18.08
CA TRP A 46 -6.23 -5.90 17.97
C TRP A 46 -5.50 -4.73 17.34
N GLU A 47 -6.23 -3.95 16.54
CA GLU A 47 -5.72 -2.71 15.97
C GLU A 47 -6.67 -1.56 16.31
N PRO A 48 -6.16 -0.33 16.53
CA PRO A 48 -7.02 0.83 16.74
C PRO A 48 -7.86 1.14 15.50
N GLU A 49 -9.14 1.44 15.70
CA GLU A 49 -10.07 1.80 14.61
C GLU A 49 -9.54 2.96 13.76
N ALA A 50 -8.95 3.96 14.42
CA ALA A 50 -8.37 5.13 13.75
C ALA A 50 -7.34 4.76 12.67
N VAL A 51 -6.57 3.68 12.87
CA VAL A 51 -5.56 3.22 11.89
C VAL A 51 -6.24 2.69 10.63
N LYS A 52 -7.26 1.84 10.77
CA LYS A 52 -8.00 1.29 9.60
C LYS A 52 -8.76 2.39 8.87
N LEU A 53 -9.43 3.28 9.62
CA LEU A 53 -10.19 4.40 9.06
C LEU A 53 -9.29 5.33 8.24
N GLN A 54 -8.15 5.74 8.81
CA GLN A 54 -7.24 6.66 8.14
C GLN A 54 -6.59 5.99 6.92
N SER A 55 -6.18 4.72 7.03
CA SER A 55 -5.56 3.99 5.92
C SER A 55 -6.47 3.93 4.69
N ILE A 56 -7.75 3.63 4.89
CA ILE A 56 -8.73 3.57 3.79
C ILE A 56 -8.96 4.95 3.19
N LYS A 57 -9.15 5.98 4.03
CA LYS A 57 -9.35 7.36 3.56
C LYS A 57 -8.20 7.85 2.69
N THR A 58 -6.97 7.76 3.21
CA THR A 58 -5.77 8.23 2.50
C THR A 58 -5.52 7.43 1.22
N ALA A 59 -5.77 6.11 1.23
CA ALA A 59 -5.63 5.29 0.02
C ALA A 59 -6.60 5.72 -1.08
N ILE A 60 -7.87 5.96 -0.73
CA ILE A 60 -8.89 6.40 -1.69
C ILE A 60 -8.58 7.80 -2.23
N GLU A 61 -8.25 8.76 -1.35
CA GLU A 61 -7.89 10.12 -1.77
C GLU A 61 -6.70 10.11 -2.73
N SER A 62 -5.65 9.35 -2.41
CA SER A 62 -4.47 9.21 -3.26
C SER A 62 -4.81 8.57 -4.60
N ALA A 63 -5.61 7.49 -4.60
CA ALA A 63 -6.04 6.83 -5.83
C ALA A 63 -6.89 7.76 -6.71
N CYS A 64 -7.80 8.54 -6.12
CA CYS A 64 -8.57 9.55 -6.84
C CYS A 64 -7.71 10.66 -7.43
N LEU A 65 -6.67 11.11 -6.72
CA LEU A 65 -5.71 12.09 -7.25
C LEU A 65 -4.97 11.52 -8.45
N LEU A 66 -4.44 10.30 -8.35
CA LEU A 66 -3.71 9.64 -9.42
C LEU A 66 -4.58 9.40 -10.66
N LEU A 67 -5.83 8.95 -10.48
CA LEU A 67 -6.76 8.68 -11.59
C LEU A 67 -7.24 9.97 -12.30
N ARG A 68 -7.14 11.13 -11.65
CA ARG A 68 -7.51 12.42 -12.24
C ARG A 68 -6.41 13.04 -13.09
N VAL A 69 -5.17 12.59 -12.95
CA VAL A 69 -4.05 13.08 -13.76
C VAL A 69 -4.20 12.53 -15.18
N ASP A 70 -4.44 13.41 -16.14
CA ASP A 70 -4.54 13.09 -17.56
C ASP A 70 -3.17 13.15 -18.26
N ASP A 71 -2.31 14.10 -17.88
CA ASP A 71 -0.94 14.20 -18.40
C ASP A 71 0.03 14.79 -17.35
N ILE A 72 1.31 14.45 -17.47
CA ILE A 72 2.40 14.96 -16.62
C ILE A 72 3.43 15.66 -17.52
N CYS A 73 3.28 16.96 -17.70
CA CYS A 73 4.28 17.79 -18.36
C CYS A 73 5.53 17.96 -17.49
N SER A 74 6.57 17.19 -17.78
CA SER A 74 7.86 17.28 -17.08
C SER A 74 8.68 18.47 -17.60
N ALA A 75 8.91 19.48 -16.76
CA ALA A 75 9.87 20.53 -17.06
C ALA A 75 11.30 19.99 -16.90
N LYS A 76 12.19 20.23 -17.88
CA LYS A 76 13.62 20.06 -17.63
C LYS A 76 14.01 21.03 -16.52
N ALA A 77 14.67 20.52 -15.48
CA ALA A 77 15.34 21.38 -14.52
C ALA A 77 16.11 22.42 -15.31
N ALA A 78 15.80 23.71 -15.09
CA ALA A 78 16.56 24.78 -15.69
C ALA A 78 18.01 24.47 -15.35
N ARG A 79 18.86 24.37 -16.38
CA ARG A 79 20.29 24.50 -16.13
C ARG A 79 20.41 25.89 -15.53
N MET A 80 20.45 25.97 -14.20
CA MET A 80 20.98 27.10 -13.49
C MET A 80 22.29 27.35 -14.21
N GLY A 81 22.32 28.39 -15.03
CA GLY A 81 23.43 28.64 -15.93
C GLY A 81 24.68 28.66 -15.08
N GLY A 82 25.45 27.57 -15.15
CA GLY A 82 26.81 27.59 -14.71
C GLY A 82 27.45 28.69 -15.53
N GLY A 83 27.82 29.78 -14.87
CA GLY A 83 28.61 30.83 -15.48
C GLY A 83 29.78 30.17 -16.18
N GLY A 84 29.82 30.28 -17.51
CA GLY A 84 30.70 29.45 -18.31
C GLY A 84 30.54 29.70 -19.80
N GLY A 85 31.09 30.83 -20.24
CA GLY A 85 31.43 31.16 -21.63
C GLY A 85 32.11 32.52 -21.58
N GLY A 86 33.45 32.61 -21.54
CA GLY A 86 34.39 32.26 -22.61
C GLY A 86 34.74 33.60 -23.28
N GLY A 87 35.94 34.15 -23.17
CA GLY A 87 37.24 33.63 -23.58
C GLY A 87 37.87 34.67 -24.53
N GLY A 88 39.18 34.89 -24.41
CA GLY A 88 39.97 35.80 -25.25
C GLY A 88 40.96 36.57 -24.36
N GLY A 89 42.28 36.44 -24.49
CA GLY A 89 43.11 35.90 -25.56
C GLY A 89 44.34 36.80 -25.63
N GLU A 90 45.51 36.19 -25.44
CA GLU A 90 46.86 36.65 -25.82
C GLU A 90 47.42 37.98 -25.26
N GLU A 91 48.72 37.88 -24.88
CA GLU A 91 49.69 38.90 -24.42
C GLU A 91 49.63 39.38 -22.95
#